data_AF-A0A3D5GAM9-F1
#
_entry.id   AF-A0A3D5GAM9-F1
#
_cell.length_a   1.000
_cell.length_b   1.000
_cell.length_c   1.000
_cell.angle_alpha   90.00
_cell.angle_beta   90.00
_cell.angle_gamma   90.00
#
_symmetry.space_group_name_H-M   'P 1'
#
loop_
_entity.id
_entity.type
_entity.pdbx_description
1 polymer ?
#
loop_
_entity_poly.entity_id
_entity_poly.type
_entity_poly.pdbx_seq_one_letter_code
_entity_poly.pdbx_strand_id
1 'polypeptide(L)'
;MSFFDYSVAPFRRKSNNLDIDPQAKIWPVSWSIGKHQFYSTVYTSLDLACILWTLLLIPMFVTPQFFSVSWKIQAGLWSALSLVGLAAMIRLTQDWVKIKGVNWALGCWVILILVGLLLTDLGIFLAWGGVLANLCSLWLGLNALGYGFTGLVVHSRAIIAIGFVHLGAILVLPYVGVWQFLFTGCVMEFCLIVLAELRWDILPLYIKK
;
A
#
# COMPACT_ATOMS: atom_id res chain seq x y z
N MET A 1 -9.76 -22.53 -18.27
CA MET A 1 -10.02 -21.59 -17.14
C MET A 1 -9.17 -20.35 -17.36
N SER A 2 -9.74 -19.15 -17.28
CA SER A 2 -8.99 -17.90 -17.41
C SER A 2 -8.20 -17.62 -16.13
N PHE A 3 -7.01 -17.01 -16.27
CA PHE A 3 -6.17 -16.63 -15.13
C PHE A 3 -6.83 -15.58 -14.22
N PHE A 4 -7.65 -14.70 -14.80
CA PHE A 4 -8.46 -13.70 -14.10
C PHE A 4 -9.95 -14.04 -14.21
N ASP A 5 -10.74 -13.60 -13.23
CA ASP A 5 -12.20 -13.61 -13.32
C ASP A 5 -12.71 -12.36 -14.05
N TYR A 6 -13.05 -12.52 -15.32
CA TYR A 6 -13.58 -11.44 -16.15
C TYR A 6 -15.07 -11.15 -15.93
N SER A 7 -15.77 -11.97 -15.14
CA SER A 7 -17.19 -11.76 -14.83
C SER A 7 -17.44 -10.65 -13.82
N VAL A 8 -16.41 -10.27 -13.04
CA VAL A 8 -16.47 -9.21 -12.04
C VAL A 8 -15.69 -7.99 -12.49
N ALA A 9 -16.12 -6.78 -12.09
CA ALA A 9 -15.34 -5.57 -12.28
C ALA A 9 -14.08 -5.58 -11.38
N PRO A 10 -12.93 -5.02 -11.84
CA PRO A 10 -11.70 -4.95 -11.03
C PRO A 10 -11.92 -4.24 -9.69
N PHE A 11 -12.55 -3.08 -9.70
CA PHE A 11 -12.94 -2.36 -8.49
C PHE A 11 -14.46 -2.33 -8.35
N ARG A 12 -14.95 -2.56 -7.12
CA ARG A 12 -16.37 -2.54 -6.77
C ARG A 12 -16.56 -1.84 -5.43
N ARG A 13 -17.74 -1.26 -5.24
CA ARG A 13 -18.15 -0.74 -3.92
C ARG A 13 -18.23 -1.89 -2.91
N LYS A 14 -17.75 -1.67 -1.70
CA LYS A 14 -17.95 -2.60 -0.59
C LYS A 14 -19.44 -2.66 -0.24
N SER A 15 -19.98 -3.87 -0.19
CA SER A 15 -21.36 -4.10 0.27
C SER A 15 -21.39 -4.09 1.81
N ASN A 16 -22.45 -3.58 2.41
CA ASN A 16 -22.67 -3.76 3.85
C ASN A 16 -23.10 -5.19 4.20
N ASN A 17 -23.79 -5.88 3.28
CA ASN A 17 -24.09 -7.31 3.33
C ASN A 17 -23.03 -8.04 2.53
N LEU A 18 -21.87 -8.13 3.15
CA LEU A 18 -20.68 -8.60 2.51
C LEU A 18 -20.67 -10.11 2.78
N ASP A 19 -20.78 -10.94 1.72
CA ASP A 19 -20.45 -12.38 1.76
C ASP A 19 -18.95 -12.50 2.06
N ILE A 20 -18.56 -12.08 3.26
CA ILE A 20 -17.21 -12.09 3.75
C ILE A 20 -17.00 -13.47 4.35
N ASP A 21 -15.84 -14.03 4.00
CA ASP A 21 -15.24 -15.16 4.68
C ASP A 21 -15.46 -15.03 6.20
N PRO A 22 -16.21 -15.94 6.85
CA PRO A 22 -16.59 -15.82 8.26
C PRO A 22 -15.41 -15.63 9.23
N GLN A 23 -14.19 -15.91 8.76
CA GLN A 23 -12.95 -15.81 9.50
C GLN A 23 -12.22 -14.47 9.33
N ALA A 24 -12.66 -13.59 8.44
CA ALA A 24 -12.04 -12.27 8.30
C ALA A 24 -12.38 -11.39 9.50
N LYS A 25 -11.35 -10.82 10.14
CA LYS A 25 -11.56 -9.81 11.18
C LYS A 25 -12.13 -8.55 10.51
N ILE A 26 -13.28 -8.11 11.01
CA ILE A 26 -14.10 -7.06 10.44
C ILE A 26 -14.28 -5.93 11.45
N TRP A 27 -14.06 -4.69 11.00
CA TRP A 27 -14.36 -3.46 11.72
C TRP A 27 -15.48 -2.68 11.02
N PRO A 28 -16.71 -2.72 11.55
CA PRO A 28 -17.78 -1.88 11.03
C PRO A 28 -17.53 -0.43 11.44
N VAL A 29 -17.56 0.48 10.47
CA VAL A 29 -17.48 1.93 10.70
C VAL A 29 -18.74 2.54 10.15
N SER A 30 -19.52 3.18 11.02
CA SER A 30 -20.69 3.95 10.63
C SER A 30 -20.59 5.35 11.21
N TRP A 31 -20.80 6.34 10.35
CA TRP A 31 -20.88 7.73 10.73
C TRP A 31 -22.25 8.26 10.35
N SER A 32 -22.98 8.73 11.35
CA SER A 32 -24.31 9.30 11.22
C SER A 32 -24.37 10.64 11.95
N ILE A 33 -25.09 11.59 11.37
CA ILE A 33 -25.44 12.85 12.02
C ILE A 33 -26.96 12.92 12.06
N GLY A 34 -27.51 12.87 13.27
CA GLY A 34 -28.95 12.80 13.49
C GLY A 34 -29.56 11.51 12.91
N LYS A 35 -30.56 11.65 12.02
CA LYS A 35 -31.24 10.52 11.37
C LYS A 35 -30.58 10.10 10.03
N HIS A 36 -29.58 10.84 9.56
CA HIS A 36 -28.94 10.59 8.28
C HIS A 36 -27.62 9.85 8.47
N GLN A 37 -27.52 8.68 7.85
CA GLN A 37 -26.28 7.91 7.79
C GLN A 37 -25.49 8.37 6.56
N PHE A 38 -24.41 9.11 6.79
CA PHE A 38 -23.57 9.67 5.72
C PHE A 38 -22.53 8.65 5.22
N TYR A 39 -22.06 7.81 6.13
CA TYR A 39 -21.02 6.84 5.81
C TYR A 39 -21.25 5.53 6.56
N SER A 40 -21.11 4.43 5.85
CA SER A 40 -21.16 3.09 6.42
C SER A 40 -20.29 2.21 5.56
N THR A 41 -19.24 1.65 6.17
CA THR A 41 -18.38 0.69 5.51
C THR A 41 -17.93 -0.36 6.51
N VAL A 42 -17.29 -1.38 5.97
CA VAL A 42 -16.77 -2.51 6.70
C VAL A 42 -15.31 -2.66 6.30
N TYR A 43 -14.40 -2.42 7.25
CA TYR A 43 -12.96 -2.56 7.03
C TYR A 43 -12.46 -3.92 7.50
N THR A 44 -11.69 -4.58 6.65
CA THR A 44 -10.93 -5.78 6.97
C THR A 44 -9.58 -5.42 7.57
N SER A 45 -8.88 -6.38 8.18
CA SER A 45 -7.51 -6.12 8.65
C SER A 45 -6.55 -5.65 7.55
N LEU A 46 -6.76 -6.08 6.30
CA LEU A 46 -5.96 -5.61 5.18
C LEU A 46 -6.24 -4.14 4.87
N ASP A 47 -7.51 -3.72 4.92
CA ASP A 47 -7.89 -2.33 4.74
C ASP A 47 -7.28 -1.45 5.85
N LEU A 48 -7.30 -1.92 7.09
CA LEU A 48 -6.64 -1.24 8.20
C LEU A 48 -5.12 -1.12 8.00
N ALA A 49 -4.48 -2.12 7.39
CA ALA A 49 -3.07 -2.03 7.04
C ALA A 49 -2.84 -0.97 5.95
N CYS A 50 -3.72 -0.86 4.95
CA CYS A 50 -3.65 0.20 3.93
C CYS A 50 -3.86 1.60 4.53
N ILE A 51 -4.85 1.76 5.42
CA ILE A 51 -5.10 3.03 6.13
C ILE A 51 -3.92 3.39 7.01
N LEU A 52 -3.36 2.42 7.76
CA LEU A 52 -2.16 2.64 8.56
C LEU A 52 -1.03 3.20 7.70
N TRP A 53 -0.68 2.52 6.60
CA TRP A 53 0.39 2.99 5.73
C TRP A 53 0.09 4.37 5.13
N THR A 54 -1.16 4.65 4.77
CA THR A 54 -1.57 6.00 4.32
C THR A 54 -1.20 7.05 5.38
N LEU A 55 -1.53 6.81 6.64
CA LEU A 55 -1.21 7.74 7.74
C LEU A 55 0.29 7.87 7.99
N LEU A 56 1.06 6.80 7.78
CA LEU A 56 2.52 6.84 7.93
C LEU A 56 3.21 7.60 6.79
N LEU A 57 2.68 7.52 5.56
CA LEU A 57 3.27 8.17 4.39
C LEU A 57 3.17 9.69 4.46
N ILE A 58 2.10 10.23 5.04
CA ILE A 58 1.90 11.68 5.19
C ILE A 58 3.14 12.35 5.78
N PRO A 59 3.58 12.05 7.02
CA PRO A 59 4.76 12.69 7.57
C PRO A 59 6.03 12.33 6.78
N MET A 60 6.16 11.12 6.24
CA MET A 60 7.36 10.70 5.49
C MET A 60 7.60 11.48 4.21
N PHE A 61 6.55 11.92 3.50
CA PHE A 61 6.67 12.64 2.23
C PHE A 61 6.40 14.14 2.35
N VAL A 62 5.57 14.57 3.29
CA VAL A 62 5.34 16.01 3.57
C VAL A 62 6.58 16.64 4.22
N THR A 63 7.26 15.93 5.12
CA THR A 63 8.43 16.50 5.81
C THR A 63 9.61 16.82 4.88
N PRO A 64 10.11 15.93 3.99
CA PRO A 64 11.18 16.29 3.08
C PRO A 64 10.74 17.32 2.03
N GLN A 65 9.44 17.45 1.76
CA GLN A 65 8.92 18.44 0.81
C GLN A 65 8.96 19.87 1.37
N PHE A 66 8.56 20.05 2.63
CA PHE A 66 8.26 21.38 3.17
C PHE A 66 9.16 21.81 4.33
N PHE A 67 9.85 20.86 4.98
CA PHE A 67 10.60 21.15 6.19
C PHE A 67 12.09 20.97 5.97
N SER A 68 12.87 21.95 6.43
CA SER A 68 14.33 21.94 6.36
C SER A 68 14.98 21.13 7.49
N VAL A 69 14.41 19.96 7.82
CA VAL A 69 14.98 19.04 8.82
C VAL A 69 16.14 18.28 8.19
N SER A 70 17.22 18.04 8.95
CA SER A 70 18.36 17.26 8.46
C SER A 70 17.92 15.90 7.91
N TRP A 71 18.36 15.55 6.71
CA TRP A 71 18.10 14.27 6.05
C TRP A 71 18.45 13.07 6.94
N LYS A 72 19.50 13.16 7.76
CA LYS A 72 19.91 12.09 8.68
C LYS A 72 18.89 11.88 9.81
N ILE A 73 18.33 12.97 10.34
CA ILE A 73 17.28 12.90 11.38
C ILE A 73 16.01 12.32 10.76
N GLN A 74 15.63 12.80 9.58
CA GLN A 74 14.49 12.28 8.83
C GLN A 74 14.64 10.78 8.56
N ALA A 75 15.78 10.34 8.03
CA ALA A 75 16.08 8.92 7.79
C ALA A 75 15.86 8.05 9.03
N GLY A 76 16.44 8.42 10.17
CA GLY A 76 16.29 7.67 11.42
C GLY A 76 14.83 7.58 11.88
N LEU A 77 14.09 8.70 11.83
CA LEU A 77 12.67 8.74 12.22
C LEU A 77 11.79 7.93 11.27
N TRP A 78 11.98 8.06 9.95
CA TRP A 78 11.19 7.36 8.95
C TRP A 78 11.50 5.87 8.89
N SER A 79 12.75 5.46 9.13
CA SER A 79 13.11 4.05 9.30
C SER A 79 12.43 3.45 10.54
N ALA A 80 12.47 4.14 11.68
CA ALA A 80 11.76 3.68 12.88
C ALA A 80 10.25 3.56 12.65
N LEU A 81 9.64 4.58 12.04
CA LEU A 81 8.21 4.60 11.75
C LEU A 81 7.80 3.50 10.76
N SER A 82 8.63 3.26 9.74
CA SER A 82 8.42 2.20 8.75
C SER A 82 8.53 0.81 9.38
N LEU A 83 9.46 0.60 10.31
CA LEU A 83 9.58 -0.69 11.02
C LEU A 83 8.37 -0.97 11.92
N VAL A 84 7.86 0.07 12.61
CA VAL A 84 6.61 -0.04 13.38
C VAL A 84 5.42 -0.35 12.45
N GLY A 85 5.30 0.38 11.34
CA GLY A 85 4.30 0.16 10.31
C GLY A 85 4.35 -1.25 9.72
N LEU A 86 5.56 -1.75 9.46
CA LEU A 86 5.81 -3.10 8.97
C LEU A 86 5.38 -4.17 9.98
N ALA A 87 5.76 -4.04 11.24
CA ALA A 87 5.36 -4.97 12.30
C ALA A 87 3.83 -5.01 12.47
N ALA A 88 3.19 -3.84 12.44
CA ALA A 88 1.74 -3.73 12.51
C ALA A 88 1.05 -4.34 11.28
N MET A 89 1.53 -4.05 10.06
CA MET A 89 1.04 -4.64 8.81
C MET A 89 1.14 -6.17 8.84
N ILE A 90 2.28 -6.72 9.28
CA ILE A 90 2.44 -8.17 9.44
C ILE A 90 1.36 -8.70 10.37
N ARG A 91 1.20 -8.11 11.56
CA ARG A 91 0.21 -8.58 12.53
C ARG A 91 -1.24 -8.49 12.04
N LEU A 92 -1.57 -7.44 11.28
CA LEU A 92 -2.91 -7.26 10.71
C LEU A 92 -3.20 -8.27 9.58
N THR A 93 -2.20 -8.55 8.73
CA THR A 93 -2.40 -9.32 7.49
C THR A 93 -2.05 -10.81 7.62
N GLN A 94 -1.33 -11.21 8.66
CA GLN A 94 -0.82 -12.58 8.83
C GLN A 94 -1.92 -13.65 8.77
N ASP A 95 -3.05 -13.42 9.45
CA ASP A 95 -4.15 -14.40 9.45
C ASP A 95 -4.76 -14.53 8.05
N TRP A 96 -4.96 -13.39 7.37
CA TRP A 96 -5.53 -13.35 6.03
C TRP A 96 -4.64 -14.06 5.01
N VAL A 97 -3.32 -13.80 5.01
CA VAL A 97 -2.40 -14.46 4.06
C VAL A 97 -2.27 -15.95 4.33
N LYS A 98 -2.41 -16.40 5.59
CA LYS A 98 -2.43 -17.83 5.93
C LYS A 98 -3.68 -18.50 5.40
N ILE A 99 -4.86 -17.93 5.66
CA ILE A 99 -6.16 -18.46 5.21
C ILE A 99 -6.20 -18.54 3.68
N LYS A 100 -5.70 -17.52 2.99
CA LYS A 100 -5.66 -17.48 1.52
C LYS A 100 -4.48 -18.24 0.91
N GLY A 101 -3.55 -18.77 1.70
CA GLY A 101 -2.38 -19.50 1.20
C GLY A 101 -1.35 -18.64 0.46
N VAL A 102 -1.35 -17.32 0.68
CA VAL A 102 -0.50 -16.33 -0.02
C VAL A 102 0.58 -15.72 0.89
N ASN A 103 1.07 -16.48 1.87
CA ASN A 103 2.10 -16.05 2.82
C ASN A 103 3.35 -15.45 2.16
N TRP A 104 3.71 -15.95 0.98
CA TRP A 104 4.83 -15.44 0.19
C TRP A 104 4.67 -13.97 -0.22
N ALA A 105 3.44 -13.50 -0.47
CA ALA A 105 3.18 -12.11 -0.82
C ALA A 105 3.54 -11.18 0.35
N LEU A 106 3.21 -11.57 1.59
CA LEU A 106 3.60 -10.81 2.78
C LEU A 106 5.13 -10.79 2.96
N GLY A 107 5.79 -11.94 2.79
CA GLY A 107 7.26 -12.01 2.83
C GLY A 107 7.92 -11.11 1.77
N CYS A 108 7.36 -11.05 0.56
CA CYS A 108 7.83 -10.17 -0.51
C CYS A 108 7.74 -8.69 -0.11
N TRP A 109 6.61 -8.24 0.43
CA TRP A 109 6.46 -6.87 0.94
C TRP A 109 7.47 -6.54 2.03
N VAL A 110 7.70 -7.47 2.97
CA VAL A 110 8.72 -7.30 4.02
C VAL A 110 10.10 -7.06 3.42
N ILE A 111 10.51 -7.90 2.46
CA ILE A 111 11.81 -7.76 1.81
C ILE A 111 11.90 -6.42 1.04
N LEU A 112 10.86 -6.07 0.28
CA LEU A 112 10.85 -4.83 -0.51
C LEU A 112 10.97 -3.58 0.38
N ILE A 113 10.23 -3.54 1.50
CA ILE A 113 10.31 -2.43 2.47
C ILE A 113 11.71 -2.35 3.08
N LEU A 114 12.27 -3.48 3.53
CA LEU A 114 13.61 -3.50 4.14
C LEU A 114 14.70 -3.09 3.16
N VAL A 115 14.61 -3.53 1.90
CA VAL A 115 15.53 -3.10 0.83
C VAL A 115 15.39 -1.60 0.56
N GLY A 116 14.16 -1.08 0.48
CA GLY A 116 13.90 0.34 0.30
C GLY A 116 14.47 1.21 1.43
N LEU A 117 14.29 0.78 2.68
CA LEU A 117 14.87 1.43 3.85
C LEU A 117 16.40 1.39 3.81
N LEU A 118 17.00 0.22 3.58
CA LEU A 118 18.44 0.08 3.52
C LEU A 118 19.06 0.98 2.43
N LEU A 119 18.48 0.99 1.23
CA LEU A 119 18.96 1.85 0.14
C LEU A 119 18.79 3.32 0.47
N THR A 120 17.65 3.72 1.04
CA THR A 120 17.40 5.11 1.44
C THR A 120 18.41 5.57 2.49
N ASP A 121 18.64 4.75 3.52
CA ASP A 121 19.58 5.07 4.60
C ASP A 121 21.02 5.12 4.09
N LEU A 122 21.47 4.14 3.31
CA LEU A 122 22.79 4.20 2.65
C LEU A 122 22.90 5.43 1.75
N GLY A 123 21.83 5.76 1.02
CA GLY A 123 21.68 6.98 0.24
C GLY A 123 22.03 8.23 1.04
N ILE A 124 21.42 8.37 2.20
CA ILE A 124 21.54 9.54 3.06
C ILE A 124 22.85 9.56 3.84
N PHE A 125 23.24 8.45 4.45
CA PHE A 125 24.44 8.39 5.31
C PHE A 125 25.74 8.41 4.52
N LEU A 126 25.77 7.82 3.32
CA LEU A 126 26.94 7.82 2.43
C LEU A 126 26.91 8.93 1.39
N ALA A 127 25.88 9.81 1.41
CA ALA A 127 25.65 10.83 0.39
C ALA A 127 25.66 10.27 -1.04
N TRP A 128 25.07 9.08 -1.23
CA TRP A 128 25.05 8.40 -2.52
C TRP A 128 24.06 9.10 -3.47
N GLY A 129 24.59 10.07 -4.22
CA GLY A 129 23.81 10.96 -5.08
C GLY A 129 22.89 10.24 -6.06
N GLY A 130 23.30 9.09 -6.60
CA GLY A 130 22.46 8.30 -7.51
C GLY A 130 21.15 7.81 -6.85
N VAL A 131 21.22 7.33 -5.60
CA VAL A 131 20.03 6.93 -4.84
C VAL A 131 19.24 8.16 -4.42
N LEU A 132 19.90 9.20 -3.89
CA LEU A 132 19.25 10.43 -3.44
C LEU A 132 18.45 11.12 -4.56
N ALA A 133 19.01 11.20 -5.76
CA ALA A 133 18.36 11.79 -6.93
C ALA A 133 17.17 10.96 -7.43
N ASN A 134 17.06 9.70 -7.02
CA ASN A 134 16.03 8.76 -7.48
C ASN A 134 15.19 8.17 -6.33
N LEU A 135 15.18 8.78 -5.13
CA LEU A 135 14.43 8.25 -3.98
C LEU A 135 12.94 8.07 -4.29
N CYS A 136 12.33 9.07 -4.93
CA CYS A 136 10.92 8.99 -5.32
C CYS A 136 10.67 7.86 -6.32
N SER A 137 11.52 7.74 -7.35
CA SER A 137 11.46 6.66 -8.34
C SER A 137 11.67 5.28 -7.70
N LEU A 138 12.59 5.18 -6.73
CA LEU A 138 12.88 3.95 -5.99
C LEU A 138 11.65 3.47 -5.24
N TRP A 139 11.02 4.34 -4.44
CA TRP A 139 9.84 3.95 -3.65
C TRP A 139 8.63 3.64 -4.52
N LEU A 140 8.39 4.41 -5.59
CA LEU A 140 7.36 4.07 -6.58
C LEU A 140 7.64 2.72 -7.26
N GLY A 141 8.90 2.44 -7.62
CA GLY A 141 9.31 1.19 -8.24
C GLY A 141 9.13 -0.02 -7.33
N LEU A 142 9.53 0.09 -6.06
CA LEU A 142 9.32 -0.96 -5.06
C LEU A 142 7.82 -1.24 -4.84
N ASN A 143 6.99 -0.20 -4.78
CA ASN A 143 5.54 -0.36 -4.70
C ASN A 143 4.97 -1.01 -5.97
N ALA A 144 5.41 -0.58 -7.15
CA ALA A 144 5.00 -1.19 -8.42
C ALA A 144 5.30 -2.69 -8.46
N LEU A 145 6.49 -3.09 -8.02
CA LEU A 145 6.86 -4.50 -7.89
C LEU A 145 5.96 -5.22 -6.88
N GLY A 146 5.81 -4.68 -5.67
CA GLY A 146 4.99 -5.26 -4.62
C GLY A 146 3.53 -5.48 -5.04
N TYR A 147 2.91 -4.47 -5.66
CA TYR A 147 1.56 -4.58 -6.21
C TYR A 147 1.51 -5.53 -7.41
N GLY A 148 2.45 -5.47 -8.34
CA GLY A 148 2.51 -6.41 -9.46
C GLY A 148 2.56 -7.87 -9.00
N PHE A 149 3.48 -8.20 -8.08
CA PHE A 149 3.59 -9.54 -7.50
C PHE A 149 2.34 -9.94 -6.72
N THR A 150 1.83 -9.06 -5.85
CA THR A 150 0.62 -9.32 -5.08
C THR A 150 -0.57 -9.62 -5.99
N GLY A 151 -0.77 -8.79 -7.01
CA GLY A 151 -1.85 -8.92 -7.97
C GLY A 151 -1.76 -10.20 -8.81
N LEU A 152 -0.56 -10.63 -9.18
CA LEU A 152 -0.36 -11.93 -9.84
C LEU A 152 -0.68 -13.10 -8.91
N VAL A 153 -0.23 -13.06 -7.66
CA VAL A 153 -0.45 -14.13 -6.66
C VAL A 153 -1.92 -14.29 -6.29
N VAL A 154 -2.64 -13.18 -6.14
CA VAL A 154 -4.07 -13.19 -5.76
C VAL A 154 -5.00 -13.14 -6.97
N HIS A 155 -4.44 -13.19 -8.18
CA HIS A 155 -5.17 -13.10 -9.45
C HIS A 155 -6.09 -11.86 -9.54
N SER A 156 -5.59 -10.70 -9.09
CA SER A 156 -6.33 -9.42 -9.10
C SER A 156 -5.82 -8.49 -10.19
N ARG A 157 -6.71 -8.10 -11.10
CA ARG A 157 -6.41 -7.07 -12.11
C ARG A 157 -6.35 -5.69 -11.47
N ALA A 158 -7.16 -5.44 -10.44
CA ALA A 158 -7.19 -4.17 -9.74
C ALA A 158 -5.85 -3.85 -9.07
N ILE A 159 -5.26 -4.83 -8.37
CA ILE A 159 -3.95 -4.65 -7.72
C ILE A 159 -2.84 -4.49 -8.78
N ILE A 160 -2.87 -5.25 -9.88
CA ILE A 160 -1.90 -5.08 -10.98
C ILE A 160 -2.01 -3.66 -11.57
N ALA A 161 -3.23 -3.15 -11.76
CA ALA A 161 -3.46 -1.79 -12.24
C ALA A 161 -2.86 -0.74 -11.30
N ILE A 162 -2.96 -0.91 -9.98
CA ILE A 162 -2.27 -0.05 -9.00
C ILE A 162 -0.75 -0.10 -9.20
N GLY A 163 -0.17 -1.27 -9.48
CA GLY A 163 1.24 -1.38 -9.84
C GLY A 163 1.60 -0.55 -11.08
N PHE A 164 0.78 -0.58 -12.12
CA PHE A 164 0.98 0.26 -13.31
C PHE A 164 0.81 1.75 -13.04
N VAL A 165 -0.08 2.16 -12.11
CA VAL A 165 -0.19 3.56 -11.69
C VAL A 165 1.13 4.05 -11.10
N HIS A 166 1.81 3.24 -10.29
CA HIS A 166 3.12 3.59 -9.73
C HIS A 166 4.20 3.69 -10.82
N LEU A 167 4.23 2.77 -11.79
CA LEU A 167 5.15 2.87 -12.94
C LEU A 167 4.88 4.10 -13.80
N GLY A 168 3.61 4.43 -14.04
CA GLY A 168 3.21 5.64 -14.73
C GLY A 168 3.65 6.89 -13.97
N ALA A 169 3.52 6.91 -12.64
CA ALA A 169 3.97 8.01 -11.80
C ALA A 169 5.49 8.24 -11.91
N ILE A 170 6.32 7.18 -12.06
CA ILE A 170 7.76 7.33 -12.31
C ILE A 170 8.02 8.14 -13.58
N LEU A 171 7.27 7.88 -14.65
CA LEU A 171 7.41 8.62 -15.92
C LEU A 171 7.00 10.09 -15.78
N VAL A 172 6.15 10.41 -14.80
CA VAL A 172 5.67 11.77 -14.53
C VAL A 172 6.64 12.55 -13.63
N LEU A 173 7.48 11.89 -12.82
CA LEU A 173 8.40 12.54 -11.87
C LEU A 173 9.28 13.66 -12.46
N PRO A 174 9.83 13.53 -13.69
CA PRO A 174 10.65 14.59 -14.28
C PRO A 174 9.87 15.90 -14.50
N TYR A 175 8.55 15.84 -14.63
CA TYR A 175 7.70 17.00 -14.94
C TYR A 175 7.20 17.74 -13.69
N VAL A 176 7.28 17.13 -12.51
CA VAL A 176 6.84 17.76 -11.23
C VAL A 176 7.96 18.50 -10.51
N GLY A 177 9.22 18.35 -10.95
CA GLY A 177 10.36 19.13 -10.48
C GLY A 177 10.59 19.04 -8.97
N VAL A 178 10.56 20.19 -8.27
CA VAL A 178 10.80 20.23 -6.82
C VAL A 178 9.67 19.60 -5.99
N TRP A 179 8.53 19.28 -6.59
CA TRP A 179 7.35 18.69 -5.93
C TRP A 179 7.34 17.16 -5.91
N GLN A 180 8.45 16.51 -6.28
CA GLN A 180 8.54 15.05 -6.41
C GLN A 180 8.14 14.29 -5.15
N PHE A 181 8.54 14.74 -3.96
CA PHE A 181 8.20 14.05 -2.71
C PHE A 181 6.69 14.08 -2.44
N LEU A 182 6.07 15.27 -2.52
CA LEU A 182 4.63 15.38 -2.35
C LEU A 182 3.86 14.57 -3.39
N PHE A 183 4.26 14.67 -4.66
CA PHE A 183 3.62 13.91 -5.73
C PHE A 183 3.69 12.40 -5.48
N THR A 184 4.88 11.87 -5.14
CA THR A 184 5.06 10.45 -4.80
C THR A 184 4.19 10.05 -3.61
N GLY A 185 4.21 10.83 -2.53
CA GLY A 185 3.36 10.59 -1.35
C GLY A 185 1.88 10.52 -1.72
N CYS A 186 1.38 11.52 -2.46
CA CYS A 186 -0.02 11.56 -2.89
C CYS A 186 -0.42 10.37 -3.77
N VAL A 187 0.44 9.93 -4.70
CA VAL A 187 0.17 8.75 -5.54
C VAL A 187 0.07 7.49 -4.69
N MET A 188 1.01 7.29 -3.77
CA MET A 188 1.04 6.11 -2.89
C MET A 188 -0.16 6.10 -1.93
N GLU A 189 -0.46 7.23 -1.30
CA GLU A 189 -1.62 7.40 -0.41
C GLU A 189 -2.92 7.18 -1.15
N PHE A 190 -3.09 7.77 -2.33
CA PHE A 190 -4.28 7.59 -3.16
C PHE A 190 -4.51 6.10 -3.48
N CYS A 191 -3.45 5.39 -3.89
CA CYS A 191 -3.54 3.97 -4.19
C CYS A 191 -3.94 3.13 -2.97
N LEU A 192 -3.37 3.43 -1.79
CA LEU A 192 -3.72 2.73 -0.56
C LEU A 192 -5.16 3.01 -0.11
N ILE A 193 -5.62 4.26 -0.23
CA ILE A 193 -7.01 4.62 0.06
C ILE A 193 -7.96 3.90 -0.89
N VAL A 194 -7.67 3.88 -2.20
CA VAL A 194 -8.48 3.14 -3.19
C VAL A 194 -8.58 1.66 -2.82
N LEU A 195 -7.49 1.03 -2.39
CA LEU A 195 -7.47 -0.36 -1.95
C LEU A 195 -8.23 -0.58 -0.63
N ALA A 196 -8.18 0.40 0.29
CA ALA A 196 -8.89 0.34 1.55
C ALA A 196 -10.40 0.62 1.42
N GLU A 197 -10.82 1.39 0.42
CA GLU A 197 -12.21 1.81 0.24
C GLU A 197 -12.98 0.90 -0.71
N LEU A 198 -12.32 0.39 -1.74
CA LEU A 198 -12.95 -0.43 -2.77
C LEU A 198 -12.64 -1.90 -2.57
N ARG A 199 -13.61 -2.75 -2.91
CA ARG A 199 -13.38 -4.19 -3.04
C ARG A 199 -12.71 -4.44 -4.38
N TRP A 200 -11.55 -5.06 -4.35
CA TRP A 200 -10.81 -5.49 -5.53
C TRP A 200 -11.18 -6.92 -5.95
N ASP A 201 -10.95 -7.25 -7.21
CA ASP A 201 -11.24 -8.57 -7.78
C ASP A 201 -10.26 -9.62 -7.27
N ILE A 202 -10.78 -10.67 -6.64
CA ILE A 202 -10.00 -11.82 -6.17
C ILE A 202 -10.70 -13.05 -6.68
N LEU A 203 -9.95 -13.90 -7.38
CA LEU A 203 -10.45 -15.23 -7.69
C LEU A 203 -10.54 -16.02 -6.37
N PRO A 204 -11.67 -16.68 -6.06
CA PRO A 204 -11.72 -17.54 -4.88
C PRO A 204 -10.60 -18.57 -4.98
N LEU A 205 -9.55 -18.42 -4.17
CA LEU A 205 -8.50 -19.42 -4.09
C LEU A 205 -9.15 -20.66 -3.53
N TYR A 206 -9.21 -21.70 -4.36
CA TYR A 206 -9.70 -23.03 -3.99
C TYR A 206 -8.96 -23.41 -2.70
N ILE A 207 -9.69 -23.50 -1.58
CA ILE A 207 -9.17 -24.11 -0.38
C ILE A 207 -8.92 -25.56 -0.77
N LYS A 208 -7.66 -25.91 -1.06
CA LYS A 208 -7.25 -27.31 -1.05
C LYS A 208 -7.46 -27.77 0.39
N LYS A 209 -8.57 -28.48 0.61
CA LYS A 209 -8.78 -29.34 1.76
C LYS A 209 -7.67 -30.39 1.82
#